data_AF-A0A2D8CQF0-F1
#
_entry.id   AF-A0A2D8CQF0-F1
#
_cell.length_a   1.000
_cell.length_b   1.000
_cell.length_c   1.000
_cell.angle_alpha   90.00
_cell.angle_beta   90.00
_cell.angle_gamma   90.00
#
_symmetry.space_group_name_H-M   'P 1'
#
loop_
_entity.id
_entity.type
_entity.pdbx_description
1 polymer ?
#
loop_
_entity_poly.entity_id
_entity_poly.type
_entity_poly.pdbx_seq_one_letter_code
_entity_poly.pdbx_strand_id
1 'polypeptide(L)'
;MVDLPSAEHVAFVAVAVLAAIVAWDAYWLTKQRRDVPEMGSLPGGGFAWKSEGVHEMVRQWGNLGSMAAMMVLPWALIEVSNTPVMYAVAWDVFLSLHLISLLVPKRYAITSTHLFADGQRYPWHRLRLAKRQPKRRIMLLRNGWGPFGPLPLGGDASSLSTAKAYIRAMEQARKSESRPEESE
;
A
#
# COMPACT_ATOMS: atom_id res chain seq x y z
N MET A 1 14.28 -4.71 41.27
CA MET A 1 14.33 -3.58 40.31
C MET A 1 14.48 -4.19 38.93
N VAL A 2 13.70 -3.74 37.95
CA VAL A 2 13.89 -4.15 36.55
C VAL A 2 14.91 -3.19 35.96
N ASP A 3 16.06 -3.71 35.52
CA ASP A 3 17.06 -2.89 34.83
C ASP A 3 16.52 -2.46 33.46
N LEU A 4 16.66 -1.17 33.16
CA LEU A 4 16.30 -0.64 31.85
C LEU A 4 17.37 -1.04 30.82
N PRO A 5 16.98 -1.37 29.58
CA PRO A 5 17.94 -1.71 28.54
C PRO A 5 18.84 -0.50 28.24
N SER A 6 20.12 -0.76 27.93
CA SER A 6 21.06 0.30 27.53
C SER A 6 20.57 1.00 26.25
N ALA A 7 20.93 2.28 26.08
CA ALA A 7 20.59 3.06 24.88
C ALA A 7 21.02 2.39 23.58
N GLU A 8 22.20 1.77 23.55
CA GLU A 8 22.70 1.03 22.38
C GLU A 8 21.80 -0.15 21.98
N HIS A 9 21.39 -0.98 22.95
CA HIS A 9 20.48 -2.10 22.69
C HIS A 9 19.12 -1.61 22.14
N VAL A 10 18.59 -0.51 22.67
CA VAL A 10 17.34 0.09 22.17
C VAL A 10 17.52 0.62 20.75
N ALA A 11 18.62 1.32 20.47
CA ALA A 11 18.94 1.84 19.15
C ALA A 11 19.10 0.72 18.12
N PHE A 12 19.81 -0.36 18.49
CA PHE A 12 19.95 -1.55 17.65
C PHE A 12 18.59 -2.16 17.31
N VAL A 13 17.72 -2.38 18.30
CA VAL A 13 16.39 -2.96 18.06
C VAL A 13 15.55 -2.04 17.16
N ALA A 14 15.56 -0.74 17.40
CA ALA A 14 14.83 0.23 16.58
C ALA A 14 15.29 0.20 15.11
N VAL A 15 16.61 0.23 14.87
CA VAL A 15 17.19 0.14 13.53
C VAL A 15 16.90 -1.20 12.87
N ALA A 16 16.97 -2.31 13.61
CA ALA A 16 16.66 -3.65 13.10
C ALA A 16 15.20 -3.79 12.67
N VAL A 17 14.25 -3.25 13.45
CA VAL A 17 12.83 -3.22 13.09
C VAL A 17 12.62 -2.38 11.83
N LEU A 18 13.24 -1.20 11.74
CA LEU A 18 13.14 -0.35 10.56
C LEU A 18 13.72 -1.05 9.32
N ALA A 19 14.86 -1.73 9.45
CA ALA A 19 15.45 -2.52 8.37
C ALA A 19 14.51 -3.64 7.89
N ALA A 20 13.82 -4.32 8.81
CA ALA A 20 12.83 -5.34 8.47
C ALA A 20 11.63 -4.74 7.70
N ILE A 21 11.17 -3.54 8.08
CA ILE A 21 10.11 -2.81 7.34
C ILE A 21 10.58 -2.50 5.92
N VAL A 22 11.80 -1.99 5.75
CA VAL A 22 12.37 -1.68 4.41
C VAL A 22 12.47 -2.94 3.55
N ALA A 23 12.96 -4.05 4.12
CA ALA A 23 13.05 -5.32 3.41
C ALA A 23 11.65 -5.84 2.98
N TRP A 24 10.67 -5.71 3.87
CA TRP A 24 9.28 -6.07 3.59
C TRP A 24 8.68 -5.23 2.46
N ASP A 25 8.88 -3.91 2.49
CA ASP A 25 8.42 -3.02 1.41
C ASP A 25 9.07 -3.38 0.07
N ALA A 26 10.39 -3.60 0.05
CA ALA A 26 11.11 -4.00 -1.15
C ALA A 26 10.57 -5.31 -1.72
N TYR A 27 10.25 -6.29 -0.86
CA TYR A 27 9.63 -7.54 -1.27
C TYR A 27 8.27 -7.32 -1.95
N TRP A 28 7.36 -6.55 -1.33
CA TRP A 28 6.03 -6.31 -1.91
C TRP A 28 6.08 -5.46 -3.18
N LEU A 29 6.95 -4.46 -3.27
CA LEU A 29 7.17 -3.67 -4.48
C LEU A 29 7.69 -4.54 -5.63
N THR A 30 8.60 -5.45 -5.33
CA THR A 30 9.14 -6.40 -6.32
C THR A 30 8.05 -7.37 -6.78
N LYS A 31 7.30 -7.93 -5.84
CA LYS A 31 6.19 -8.85 -6.13
C LYS A 31 5.13 -8.19 -7.00
N GLN A 32 4.75 -6.95 -6.70
CA GLN A 32 3.77 -6.18 -7.48
C GLN A 32 4.20 -5.96 -8.93
N ARG A 33 5.50 -5.72 -9.19
CA ARG A 33 6.04 -5.58 -10.55
C ARG A 33 6.08 -6.91 -11.30
N ARG A 34 6.31 -8.02 -10.60
CA ARG A 34 6.27 -9.38 -11.17
C ARG A 34 4.84 -9.82 -11.49
N ASP A 35 3.90 -9.58 -10.58
CA ASP A 35 2.49 -9.97 -10.73
C ASP A 35 1.77 -9.11 -11.79
N VAL A 36 2.15 -7.83 -11.94
CA VAL A 36 1.56 -6.90 -12.94
C VAL A 36 2.69 -6.27 -13.76
N PRO A 37 3.25 -7.00 -14.75
CA PRO A 37 4.38 -6.53 -15.56
C PRO A 37 3.94 -5.47 -16.59
N GLU A 38 2.81 -5.71 -17.23
CA GLU A 38 2.26 -4.91 -18.33
C GLU A 38 1.08 -4.03 -17.86
N MET A 39 0.85 -2.94 -18.59
CA MET A 39 -0.23 -1.97 -18.32
C MET A 39 -1.19 -1.91 -19.49
N GLY A 40 -2.44 -1.56 -19.23
CA GLY A 40 -3.51 -1.52 -20.22
C GLY A 40 -4.34 -2.80 -20.22
N SER A 41 -4.90 -3.16 -21.37
CA SER A 41 -5.72 -4.35 -21.53
C SER A 41 -4.89 -5.63 -21.41
N LEU A 42 -5.39 -6.61 -20.65
CA LEU A 42 -4.68 -7.87 -20.42
C LEU A 42 -5.12 -8.99 -21.38
N PRO A 43 -4.22 -9.89 -21.81
CA PRO A 43 -4.56 -11.08 -22.59
C PRO A 43 -5.45 -12.01 -21.74
N GLY A 44 -6.69 -12.26 -22.17
CA GLY A 44 -7.68 -13.01 -21.39
C GLY A 44 -8.73 -12.14 -20.69
N GLY A 45 -8.71 -10.83 -20.93
CA GLY A 45 -9.67 -9.89 -20.38
C GLY A 45 -9.25 -9.34 -19.03
N GLY A 46 -9.52 -8.06 -18.82
CA GLY A 46 -9.07 -7.33 -17.64
C GLY A 46 -8.24 -6.10 -18.00
N PHE A 47 -7.82 -5.39 -16.97
CA PHE A 47 -7.16 -4.10 -17.12
C PHE A 47 -6.14 -3.87 -16.00
N ALA A 48 -4.92 -3.51 -16.38
CA ALA A 48 -3.85 -3.15 -15.47
C ALA A 48 -3.52 -1.65 -15.57
N TRP A 49 -3.27 -1.02 -14.43
CA TRP A 49 -2.91 0.39 -14.36
C TRP A 49 -1.98 0.67 -13.19
N LYS A 50 -1.47 1.90 -13.11
CA LYS A 50 -0.61 2.36 -12.02
C LYS A 50 -1.16 3.62 -11.39
N SER A 51 -0.84 3.84 -10.12
CA SER A 51 -1.06 5.15 -9.50
C SER A 51 -0.12 6.21 -10.08
N GLU A 52 -0.48 7.47 -9.90
CA GLU A 52 0.39 8.59 -10.25
C GLU A 52 1.29 8.96 -9.05
N GLY A 53 2.58 9.19 -9.28
CA GLY A 53 3.54 9.51 -8.22
C GLY A 53 3.17 10.78 -7.43
N VAL A 54 2.65 11.81 -8.10
CA VAL A 54 2.17 13.05 -7.42
C VAL A 54 0.98 12.75 -6.50
N HIS A 55 0.10 11.83 -6.91
CA HIS A 55 -1.05 11.41 -6.10
C HIS A 55 -0.61 10.55 -4.90
N GLU A 56 0.45 9.75 -5.04
CA GLU A 56 1.07 9.03 -3.91
C GLU A 56 1.71 10.00 -2.92
N MET A 57 2.43 11.02 -3.39
CA MET A 57 3.04 12.05 -2.53
C MET A 57 1.97 12.81 -1.72
N VAL A 58 0.89 13.26 -2.36
CA VAL A 58 -0.23 13.93 -1.68
C VAL A 58 -0.91 12.98 -0.69
N ARG A 59 -1.06 11.69 -1.03
CA ARG A 59 -1.61 10.67 -0.13
C ARG A 59 -0.73 10.48 1.11
N GLN A 60 0.57 10.61 0.96
CA GLN A 60 1.55 10.39 2.02
C GLN A 60 2.00 11.67 2.72
N TRP A 61 1.49 12.86 2.39
CA TRP A 61 2.01 14.13 2.92
C TRP A 61 2.11 14.18 4.46
N GLY A 62 1.09 13.68 5.16
CA GLY A 62 1.13 13.57 6.63
C GLY A 62 2.20 12.60 7.12
N ASN A 63 2.40 11.48 6.41
CA ASN A 63 3.46 10.52 6.71
C ASN A 63 4.84 11.13 6.42
N LEU A 64 5.03 11.83 5.30
CA LEU A 64 6.27 12.51 4.94
C LEU A 64 6.69 13.52 6.02
N GLY A 65 5.74 14.31 6.54
CA GLY A 65 5.99 15.26 7.63
C GLY A 65 6.43 14.60 8.94
N SER A 66 5.72 13.55 9.37
CA SER A 66 6.10 12.78 10.56
C SER A 66 7.47 12.12 10.41
N MET A 67 7.80 11.63 9.21
CA MET A 67 9.06 10.96 8.93
C MET A 67 10.23 11.93 8.88
N ALA A 68 10.03 13.15 8.38
CA ALA A 68 11.02 14.21 8.48
C ALA A 68 11.34 14.56 9.95
N ALA A 69 10.31 14.63 10.80
CA ALA A 69 10.52 14.81 12.23
C ALA A 69 11.28 13.62 12.86
N MET A 70 10.97 12.38 12.44
CA MET A 70 11.67 11.17 12.90
C MET A 70 13.12 11.06 12.39
N MET A 71 13.50 11.76 11.32
CA MET A 71 14.91 11.88 10.91
C MET A 71 15.68 12.82 11.84
N VAL A 72 15.10 13.98 12.17
CA VAL A 72 15.81 15.02 12.94
C VAL A 72 15.90 14.66 14.43
N LEU A 73 14.86 14.03 14.99
CA LEU A 73 14.75 13.81 16.44
C LEU A 73 15.92 12.99 17.04
N PRO A 74 16.39 11.88 16.43
CA PRO A 74 17.53 11.11 16.95
C PRO A 74 18.81 11.95 17.09
N TRP A 75 19.07 12.85 16.14
CA TRP A 75 20.26 13.72 16.19
C TRP A 75 20.25 14.66 17.38
N ALA A 76 19.08 15.19 17.75
CA ALA A 76 18.94 16.06 18.92
C ALA A 76 19.17 15.34 20.25
N LEU A 77 19.10 14.00 20.28
CA LEU A 77 19.15 13.18 21.50
C LEU A 77 20.42 12.34 21.60
N ILE A 78 21.28 12.32 20.57
CA ILE A 78 22.42 11.41 20.48
C ILE A 78 23.47 11.68 21.55
N GLU A 79 23.75 12.97 21.82
CA GLU A 79 24.73 13.39 22.83
C GLU A 79 24.23 13.08 24.25
N VAL A 80 22.94 13.27 24.51
CA VAL A 80 22.32 13.01 25.82
C VAL A 80 22.23 11.52 26.14
N SER A 81 22.02 10.70 25.12
CA SER A 81 21.84 9.25 25.27
C SER A 81 23.14 8.44 25.20
N ASN A 82 24.28 9.08 24.87
CA ASN A 82 25.56 8.43 24.58
C ASN A 82 25.40 7.27 23.56
N THR A 83 24.48 7.42 22.62
CA THR A 83 24.21 6.41 21.59
C THR A 83 25.26 6.53 20.48
N PRO A 84 25.84 5.41 19.98
CA PRO A 84 26.78 5.48 18.87
C PRO A 84 26.16 6.12 17.63
N VAL A 85 26.85 7.12 17.06
CA VAL A 85 26.39 7.91 15.90
C VAL A 85 26.00 7.05 14.69
N MET A 86 26.63 5.88 14.55
CA MET A 86 26.34 4.91 13.50
C MET A 86 24.86 4.51 13.44
N TYR A 87 24.16 4.42 14.58
CA TYR A 87 22.74 4.05 14.60
C TYR A 87 21.83 5.15 14.05
N ALA A 88 22.13 6.43 14.27
CA ALA A 88 21.38 7.52 13.68
C ALA A 88 21.61 7.62 12.16
N VAL A 89 22.83 7.38 11.70
CA VAL A 89 23.12 7.31 10.26
C VAL A 89 22.37 6.13 9.62
N ALA A 90 22.42 4.94 10.22
CA ALA A 90 21.70 3.77 9.74
C ALA A 90 20.18 4.00 9.73
N TRP A 91 19.65 4.65 10.77
CA TRP A 91 18.26 5.07 10.85
C TRP A 91 17.87 5.96 9.68
N ASP A 92 18.60 7.04 9.42
CA ASP A 92 18.30 7.96 8.32
C ASP A 92 18.37 7.27 6.96
N VAL A 93 19.33 6.37 6.74
CA VAL A 93 19.44 5.58 5.51
C VAL A 93 18.21 4.71 5.32
N PHE A 94 17.83 3.90 6.31
CA PHE A 94 16.66 3.02 6.18
C PHE A 94 15.35 3.82 6.09
N LEU A 95 15.24 4.92 6.82
CA LEU A 95 14.06 5.78 6.80
C LEU A 95 13.90 6.46 5.43
N SER A 96 15.01 6.90 4.83
CA SER A 96 15.05 7.41 3.45
C SER A 96 14.61 6.35 2.45
N LEU A 97 15.13 5.12 2.56
CA LEU A 97 14.72 4.02 1.69
C LEU A 97 13.23 3.71 1.81
N HIS A 98 12.69 3.71 3.03
CA HIS A 98 11.25 3.56 3.26
C HIS A 98 10.45 4.70 2.63
N LEU A 99 10.88 5.96 2.79
CA LEU A 99 10.22 7.10 2.15
C LEU A 99 10.19 6.98 0.62
N ILE A 100 11.31 6.58 0.03
CA ILE A 100 11.38 6.32 -1.41
C ILE A 100 10.40 5.20 -1.78
N SER A 101 10.33 4.12 -0.99
CA SER A 101 9.39 2.99 -1.18
C SER A 101 7.92 3.44 -1.25
N LEU A 102 7.55 4.41 -0.42
CA LEU A 102 6.18 4.96 -0.34
C LEU A 102 5.81 5.78 -1.58
N LEU A 103 6.79 6.45 -2.20
CA LEU A 103 6.60 7.28 -3.39
C LEU A 103 6.59 6.48 -4.69
N VAL A 104 7.06 5.22 -4.67
CA VAL A 104 7.02 4.36 -5.85
C VAL A 104 5.57 4.12 -6.28
N PRO A 105 5.21 4.43 -7.56
CA PRO A 105 3.89 4.18 -8.10
C PRO A 105 3.46 2.72 -7.92
N LYS A 106 2.28 2.53 -7.34
CA LYS A 106 1.69 1.21 -7.11
C LYS A 106 1.03 0.73 -8.41
N ARG A 107 1.12 -0.56 -8.69
CA ARG A 107 0.51 -1.23 -9.84
C ARG A 107 -0.71 -2.05 -9.43
N TYR A 108 -1.76 -1.97 -10.21
CA TYR A 108 -3.02 -2.64 -9.96
C TYR A 108 -3.43 -3.42 -11.21
N ALA A 109 -4.15 -4.52 -11.02
CA ALA A 109 -4.77 -5.24 -12.13
C ALA A 109 -6.13 -5.81 -11.75
N ILE A 110 -7.07 -5.73 -12.69
CA ILE A 110 -8.38 -6.37 -12.60
C ILE A 110 -8.37 -7.55 -13.57
N THR A 111 -8.71 -8.72 -13.05
CA THR A 111 -8.97 -9.93 -13.83
C THR A 111 -10.40 -10.43 -13.56
N SER A 112 -10.86 -11.41 -14.31
CA SER A 112 -12.16 -12.04 -14.09
C SER A 112 -12.33 -12.63 -12.69
N THR A 113 -11.25 -13.10 -12.06
CA THR A 113 -11.30 -13.81 -10.77
C THR A 113 -10.79 -12.99 -9.60
N HIS A 114 -9.79 -12.13 -9.82
CA HIS A 114 -9.09 -11.41 -8.75
C HIS A 114 -8.80 -9.95 -9.10
N LEU A 115 -8.74 -9.13 -8.06
CA LEU A 115 -8.09 -7.83 -8.07
C LEU A 115 -6.68 -7.97 -7.50
N PHE A 116 -5.69 -7.46 -8.22
CA PHE A 116 -4.31 -7.34 -7.77
C PHE A 116 -4.09 -5.91 -7.28
N ALA A 117 -3.73 -5.76 -6.01
CA ALA A 117 -3.40 -4.47 -5.41
C ALA A 117 -2.35 -4.64 -4.31
N ASP A 118 -1.40 -3.72 -4.22
CA ASP A 118 -0.32 -3.73 -3.22
C ASP A 118 0.48 -5.05 -3.18
N GLY A 119 0.64 -5.71 -4.33
CA GLY A 119 1.28 -7.03 -4.47
C GLY A 119 0.47 -8.21 -3.91
N GLN A 120 -0.75 -7.97 -3.45
CA GLN A 120 -1.70 -9.00 -2.98
C GLN A 120 -2.78 -9.30 -4.01
N ARG A 121 -3.32 -10.52 -3.93
CA ARG A 121 -4.41 -11.01 -4.77
C ARG A 121 -5.68 -11.07 -3.94
N TYR A 122 -6.70 -10.33 -4.34
CA TYR A 122 -7.97 -10.23 -3.65
C TYR A 122 -9.07 -10.87 -4.50
N PRO A 123 -9.68 -11.96 -4.04
CA PRO A 123 -10.79 -12.56 -4.76
C PRO A 123 -12.02 -11.66 -4.66
N TRP A 124 -12.79 -11.56 -5.75
CA TRP A 124 -13.92 -10.63 -5.83
C TRP A 124 -14.94 -10.83 -4.70
N HIS A 125 -15.18 -12.06 -4.24
CA HIS A 125 -16.13 -12.34 -3.15
C HIS A 125 -15.82 -11.61 -1.83
N ARG A 126 -14.57 -11.20 -1.61
CA ARG A 126 -14.15 -10.42 -0.44
C ARG A 126 -14.16 -8.92 -0.66
N LEU A 127 -14.55 -8.46 -1.85
CA LEU A 127 -14.53 -7.05 -2.22
C LEU A 127 -15.94 -6.54 -2.49
N ARG A 128 -16.19 -5.31 -2.04
CA ARG A 128 -17.41 -4.57 -2.33
C ARG A 128 -17.07 -3.13 -2.67
N LEU A 129 -17.74 -2.56 -3.67
CA LEU A 129 -17.61 -1.14 -3.97
C LEU A 129 -18.16 -0.29 -2.81
N ALA A 130 -17.41 0.69 -2.33
CA ALA A 130 -17.90 1.59 -1.29
C ALA A 130 -19.08 2.43 -1.83
N LYS A 131 -20.13 2.62 -1.02
CA LYS A 131 -21.32 3.40 -1.40
C LYS A 131 -20.97 4.83 -1.85
N ARG A 132 -20.01 5.47 -1.16
CA ARG A 132 -19.52 6.81 -1.50
C ARG A 132 -18.14 6.70 -2.14
N GLN A 133 -18.06 7.03 -3.42
CA GLN A 133 -16.79 7.04 -4.17
C GLN A 133 -16.12 8.41 -4.10
N PRO A 134 -14.81 8.48 -3.78
CA PRO A 134 -14.03 9.71 -3.91
C PRO A 134 -13.84 10.11 -5.37
N LYS A 135 -13.60 11.41 -5.64
CA LYS A 135 -13.41 11.90 -7.02
C LYS A 135 -12.13 11.37 -7.69
N ARG A 136 -11.03 11.26 -6.93
CA ARG A 136 -9.68 10.95 -7.47
C ARG A 136 -9.15 9.54 -7.17
N ARG A 137 -10.00 8.62 -6.69
CA ARG A 137 -9.63 7.23 -6.38
C ARG A 137 -10.84 6.31 -6.44
N ILE A 138 -10.60 5.02 -6.55
CA ILE A 138 -11.63 3.99 -6.38
C ILE A 138 -11.53 3.48 -4.95
N MET A 139 -12.64 3.50 -4.21
CA MET A 139 -12.69 2.96 -2.86
C MET A 139 -13.41 1.61 -2.87
N LEU A 140 -12.67 0.55 -2.58
CA LEU A 140 -13.23 -0.77 -2.30
C LEU A 140 -13.26 -1.02 -0.79
N LEU A 141 -14.13 -1.91 -0.36
CA LEU A 141 -14.22 -2.40 1.00
C LEU A 141 -13.91 -3.90 1.01
N ARG A 142 -12.98 -4.29 1.86
CA ARG A 142 -12.65 -5.68 2.14
C ARG A 142 -13.62 -6.21 3.19
N ASN A 143 -14.39 -7.23 2.84
CA ASN A 143 -15.32 -7.90 3.74
C ASN A 143 -14.52 -8.59 4.87
N GLY A 144 -14.94 -8.41 6.12
CA GLY A 144 -14.29 -9.03 7.30
C GLY A 144 -13.09 -8.27 7.88
N TRP A 145 -12.70 -7.12 7.34
CA TRP A 145 -11.50 -6.37 7.76
C TRP A 145 -11.77 -5.15 8.67
N GLY A 146 -13.00 -4.96 9.15
CA GLY A 146 -13.34 -3.89 10.10
C GLY A 146 -12.88 -2.49 9.64
N PRO A 147 -12.20 -1.69 10.51
CA PRO A 147 -11.72 -0.35 10.15
C PRO A 147 -10.61 -0.35 9.09
N PHE A 148 -9.93 -1.48 8.88
CA PHE A 148 -8.95 -1.69 7.80
C PHE A 148 -9.62 -2.18 6.50
N GLY A 149 -10.94 -2.26 6.46
CA GLY A 149 -11.71 -2.60 5.27
C GLY A 149 -11.42 -1.73 4.04
N PRO A 150 -11.22 -0.40 4.14
CA PRO A 150 -11.02 0.45 2.97
C PRO A 150 -9.74 0.11 2.19
N LEU A 151 -9.90 -0.15 0.89
CA LEU A 151 -8.83 -0.36 -0.07
C LEU A 151 -8.91 0.73 -1.16
N PRO A 152 -8.14 1.82 -1.00
CA PRO A 152 -8.08 2.89 -1.99
C PRO A 152 -7.18 2.51 -3.16
N LEU A 153 -7.69 2.59 -4.38
CA LEU A 153 -6.93 2.38 -5.61
C LEU A 153 -6.73 3.74 -6.30
N GLY A 154 -5.47 4.14 -6.49
CA GLY A 154 -5.07 5.35 -7.20
C GLY A 154 -4.87 5.12 -8.70
N GLY A 155 -4.81 6.20 -9.47
CA GLY A 155 -4.60 6.16 -10.92
C GLY A 155 -4.93 7.50 -11.58
N ASP A 156 -4.55 7.65 -12.84
CA ASP A 156 -4.97 8.78 -13.66
C ASP A 156 -6.48 8.69 -13.99
N ALA A 157 -7.07 9.82 -14.42
CA ALA A 157 -8.51 9.89 -14.64
C ALA A 157 -9.03 8.87 -15.68
N SER A 158 -8.25 8.59 -16.73
CA SER A 158 -8.63 7.66 -17.81
C SER A 158 -8.50 6.20 -17.39
N SER A 159 -7.46 5.86 -16.64
CA SER A 159 -7.30 4.53 -16.05
C SER A 159 -8.37 4.27 -15.00
N LEU A 160 -8.67 5.25 -14.15
CA LEU A 160 -9.70 5.11 -13.11
C LEU A 160 -11.11 4.99 -13.70
N SER A 161 -11.44 5.67 -14.79
CA SER A 161 -12.74 5.51 -15.45
C SER A 161 -12.89 4.11 -16.03
N THR A 162 -11.85 3.62 -16.72
CA THR A 162 -11.79 2.27 -17.27
C THR A 162 -11.88 1.22 -16.17
N ALA A 163 -11.06 1.31 -15.13
CA ALA A 163 -11.07 0.40 -13.99
C ALA A 163 -12.43 0.39 -13.26
N LYS A 164 -13.09 1.55 -13.11
CA LYS A 164 -14.46 1.61 -12.55
C LYS A 164 -15.47 0.85 -13.39
N ALA A 165 -15.39 0.94 -14.72
CA ALA A 165 -16.27 0.20 -15.62
C ALA A 165 -16.08 -1.31 -15.45
N TYR A 166 -14.82 -1.79 -15.44
CA TYR A 166 -14.50 -3.20 -15.18
C TYR A 166 -15.00 -3.68 -13.81
N ILE A 167 -14.76 -2.93 -12.73
CA ILE A 167 -15.21 -3.29 -11.38
C ILE A 167 -16.74 -3.40 -11.32
N ARG A 168 -17.46 -2.46 -11.95
CA ARG A 168 -18.93 -2.49 -11.99
C ARG A 168 -19.44 -3.70 -12.77
N ALA A 169 -18.83 -4.02 -13.91
CA ALA A 169 -19.17 -5.20 -14.69
C ALA A 169 -18.97 -6.49 -13.87
N MET A 170 -17.86 -6.60 -13.14
CA MET A 170 -17.58 -7.74 -12.25
C MET A 170 -18.59 -7.82 -11.09
N GLU A 171 -18.99 -6.69 -10.51
CA GLU A 171 -20.02 -6.67 -9.46
C GLU A 171 -21.40 -7.09 -10.01
N GLN A 172 -21.76 -6.66 -11.22
CA GLN A 172 -23.01 -7.03 -11.88
C GLN A 172 -23.07 -8.51 -12.25
N ALA A 173 -22.02 -9.04 -12.89
CA ALA A 173 -21.92 -10.46 -13.25
C ALA A 173 -22.09 -11.38 -12.03
N ARG A 174 -21.52 -10.97 -10.89
CA ARG A 174 -21.68 -11.71 -9.63
C ARG A 174 -23.09 -11.63 -9.05
N LYS A 175 -23.76 -10.49 -9.18
CA LYS A 175 -25.16 -10.37 -8.72
C LYS A 175 -26.09 -11.28 -9.53
N SER A 176 -25.86 -11.41 -10.84
CA SER A 176 -26.60 -12.36 -11.67
C SER A 176 -26.33 -13.82 -11.29
N GLU A 177 -25.09 -14.20 -11.03
CA GLU A 177 -24.76 -15.57 -10.59
C GLU A 177 -25.35 -15.93 -9.23
N SER A 178 -25.47 -14.96 -8.31
CA SER A 178 -26.04 -15.17 -6.97
C SER A 178 -27.56 -15.24 -6.92
N ARG A 179 -28.24 -15.05 -8.06
CA ARG A 179 -29.70 -15.09 -8.17
C ARG A 179 -30.05 -16.35 -8.98
N PRO A 180 -30.17 -17.53 -8.34
CA PRO A 180 -30.69 -18.69 -9.05
C PRO A 180 -32.13 -18.39 -9.46
N GLU A 181 -32.53 -18.96 -10.58
CA GLU A 181 -33.86 -18.89 -11.18
C GLU A 181 -34.96 -19.21 -10.16
N GLU A 182 -35.50 -18.20 -9.48
CA GLU A 182 -36.85 -18.24 -8.92
C GLU A 182 -37.83 -17.96 -10.06
N SER A 183 -37.93 -18.90 -10.99
CA SER A 183 -39.02 -18.94 -11.97
C SER A 183 -39.06 -20.30 -12.63
N GLU A 184 -39.74 -21.25 -12.00
CA GLU A 184 -40.70 -22.15 -12.64
C GLU A 184 -41.66 -22.74 -11.59
#